data_AF-A0A2M7C737-F1
#
_entry.id   AF-A0A2M7C737-F1
#
_cell.length_a   1.000
_cell.length_b   1.000
_cell.length_c   1.000
_cell.angle_alpha   90.00
_cell.angle_beta   90.00
_cell.angle_gamma   90.00
#
_symmetry.space_group_name_H-M   'P 1'
#
loop_
_entity.id
_entity.type
_entity.pdbx_description
1 polymer ?
#
loop_
_entity_poly.entity_id
_entity_poly.type
_entity_poly.pdbx_seq_one_letter_code
_entity_poly.pdbx_strand_id
1 'polypeptide(L)'
;MSKKKFLFLLLAVAAAGLLWQRLESFRANPAPQAPAPRPKAAPKIACSISGEVANPGVYYLPAGALVGDLISAAGGMTKHADGEKIQRDDFLEDREAIHVPKKSFFKRIGVGEAPPKTYFLPPMEIVEEK
;
A
#
# COMPACT_ATOMS: atom_id res chain seq x y z
N MET A 1 -57.96 -49.98 -32.91
CA MET A 1 -56.63 -49.49 -33.33
C MET A 1 -55.54 -50.31 -32.65
N SER A 2 -54.55 -50.79 -33.40
CA SER A 2 -53.50 -51.68 -32.90
C SER A 2 -52.62 -50.98 -31.86
N LYS A 3 -52.42 -51.60 -30.68
CA LYS A 3 -51.55 -51.12 -29.60
C LYS A 3 -50.13 -50.76 -30.09
N LYS A 4 -49.68 -51.40 -31.18
CA LYS A 4 -48.39 -51.11 -31.83
C LYS A 4 -48.35 -49.71 -32.46
N LYS A 5 -49.47 -49.23 -33.04
CA LYS A 5 -49.56 -47.88 -33.62
C LYS A 5 -49.51 -46.79 -32.54
N PHE A 6 -50.09 -47.06 -31.38
CA PHE A 6 -50.05 -46.15 -30.22
C PHE A 6 -48.64 -46.07 -29.62
N LEU A 7 -47.94 -47.22 -29.51
CA LEU A 7 -46.56 -47.28 -29.03
C LEU A 7 -45.58 -46.52 -29.95
N PHE A 8 -45.74 -46.64 -31.28
CA PHE A 8 -44.92 -45.88 -32.25
C PHE A 8 -45.16 -44.37 -32.17
N LEU A 9 -46.41 -43.94 -31.97
CA LEU A 9 -46.75 -42.52 -31.86
C LEU A 9 -46.15 -41.89 -30.58
N LEU A 10 -46.19 -42.63 -29.47
CA LEU A 10 -45.59 -42.19 -28.20
C LEU A 10 -44.06 -42.04 -28.31
N LEU A 11 -43.41 -42.96 -29.02
CA LEU A 11 -41.96 -42.95 -29.25
C LEU A 11 -41.53 -41.80 -30.18
N ALA A 12 -42.36 -41.47 -31.19
CA ALA A 12 -42.11 -40.34 -32.08
C ALA A 12 -42.20 -38.97 -31.37
N VAL A 13 -43.18 -38.80 -30.47
CA VAL A 13 -43.32 -37.57 -29.67
C VAL A 13 -42.16 -37.43 -28.67
N ALA A 14 -41.74 -38.53 -28.04
CA ALA A 14 -40.57 -38.54 -27.17
C ALA A 14 -39.28 -38.19 -27.94
N ALA A 15 -39.11 -38.73 -29.15
CA ALA A 15 -37.97 -38.42 -30.01
C ALA A 15 -37.97 -36.95 -30.48
N ALA A 16 -39.14 -36.41 -30.84
CA ALA A 16 -39.28 -35.00 -31.20
C ALA A 16 -38.98 -34.08 -30.01
N GLY A 17 -39.43 -34.44 -28.80
CA GLY A 17 -39.11 -33.70 -27.57
C GLY A 17 -37.62 -33.73 -27.22
N LEU A 18 -36.95 -34.89 -27.34
CA LEU A 18 -35.50 -35.01 -27.16
C LEU A 18 -34.72 -34.22 -28.21
N LEU A 19 -35.19 -34.23 -29.45
CA LEU A 19 -34.57 -33.50 -30.55
C LEU A 19 -34.72 -31.98 -30.37
N TRP A 20 -35.87 -31.53 -29.85
CA TRP A 20 -36.13 -30.13 -29.52
C TRP A 20 -35.19 -29.63 -28.40
N GLN A 21 -35.06 -30.39 -27.30
CA GLN A 21 -34.12 -30.08 -26.22
C GLN A 21 -32.67 -29.97 -26.70
N ARG A 22 -32.27 -30.84 -27.64
CA ARG A 22 -30.91 -30.81 -28.19
C ARG A 22 -30.67 -29.56 -29.03
N LEU A 23 -31.69 -29.04 -29.72
CA LEU A 23 -31.58 -27.85 -30.57
C LEU A 23 -31.50 -26.56 -29.72
N GLU A 24 -32.24 -26.46 -28.60
CA GLU A 24 -32.10 -25.35 -27.66
C GLU A 24 -30.67 -25.26 -27.08
N SER A 25 -30.08 -26.42 -26.76
CA SER A 25 -28.74 -26.50 -26.19
C SER A 25 -27.67 -25.96 -27.15
N PHE A 26 -27.89 -26.04 -28.47
CA PHE A 26 -27.00 -25.47 -29.48
C PHE A 26 -27.14 -23.96 -29.66
N ARG A 27 -28.32 -23.37 -29.38
CA ARG A 27 -28.50 -21.91 -29.38
C ARG A 27 -27.81 -21.22 -28.21
N ALA A 28 -27.58 -21.94 -27.11
CA ALA A 28 -26.95 -21.43 -25.90
C ALA A 28 -25.41 -21.41 -25.97
N ASN A 29 -24.82 -20.97 -27.10
CA ASN A 29 -23.39 -20.67 -27.15
C ASN A 29 -23.22 -19.16 -26.87
N PRO A 30 -22.93 -18.75 -25.63
CA PRO A 30 -22.71 -17.34 -25.34
C PRO A 30 -21.52 -16.85 -26.16
N ALA A 31 -21.68 -15.73 -26.87
CA ALA A 31 -20.62 -15.13 -27.66
C ALA A 31 -19.34 -14.97 -26.83
N PRO A 32 -18.14 -15.07 -27.44
CA PRO A 32 -16.88 -14.78 -26.74
C PRO A 32 -16.96 -13.38 -26.14
N GLN A 33 -17.10 -13.29 -24.82
CA GLN A 33 -17.09 -12.01 -24.12
C GLN A 33 -15.67 -11.46 -24.24
N ALA A 34 -15.53 -10.29 -24.85
CA ALA A 34 -14.25 -9.60 -24.92
C ALA A 34 -13.66 -9.50 -23.50
N PRO A 35 -12.35 -9.74 -23.31
CA PRO A 35 -11.74 -9.65 -22.00
C PRO A 35 -12.01 -8.25 -21.42
N ALA A 36 -12.52 -8.20 -20.19
CA ALA A 36 -12.79 -6.95 -19.51
C ALA A 36 -11.56 -6.05 -19.53
N PRO A 37 -11.71 -4.72 -19.65
CA PRO A 37 -10.59 -3.79 -19.62
C PRO A 37 -9.80 -4.00 -18.33
N ARG A 38 -8.54 -4.42 -18.45
CA ARG A 38 -7.64 -4.58 -17.31
C ARG A 38 -7.40 -3.19 -16.70
N PRO A 39 -7.56 -3.02 -15.37
CA PRO A 39 -7.22 -1.77 -14.71
C PRO A 39 -5.80 -1.37 -15.07
N LYS A 40 -5.65 -0.18 -15.65
CA LYS A 40 -4.33 0.39 -16.00
C LYS A 40 -3.58 0.60 -14.68
N ALA A 41 -2.39 0.01 -14.55
CA ALA A 41 -1.61 0.12 -13.32
C ALA A 41 -1.41 1.60 -12.94
N ALA A 42 -1.71 1.94 -11.68
CA ALA A 42 -1.57 3.29 -11.18
C ALA A 42 -0.11 3.75 -11.28
N PRO A 43 0.14 5.05 -11.57
CA PRO A 43 1.49 5.59 -11.58
C PRO A 43 2.14 5.42 -10.21
N LYS A 44 3.45 5.11 -10.22
CA LYS A 44 4.27 4.97 -9.01
C LYS A 44 5.28 6.11 -8.92
N ILE A 45 5.59 6.51 -7.69
CA ILE A 45 6.63 7.47 -7.33
C ILE A 45 7.78 6.74 -6.64
N ALA A 46 9.00 7.26 -6.78
CA ALA A 46 10.19 6.74 -6.12
C ALA A 46 10.63 7.72 -5.03
N CYS A 47 10.53 7.33 -3.76
CA CYS A 47 10.91 8.18 -2.63
C CYS A 47 12.04 7.52 -1.83
N SER A 48 12.92 8.34 -1.24
CA SER A 48 13.99 7.85 -0.38
C SER A 48 13.71 8.16 1.08
N ILE A 49 14.11 7.26 1.98
CA ILE A 49 13.98 7.44 3.42
C ILE A 49 15.29 7.10 4.14
N SER A 50 15.67 7.95 5.09
CA SER A 50 16.92 7.83 5.85
C SER A 50 16.72 8.16 7.33
N GLY A 51 17.75 7.87 8.15
CA GLY A 51 17.74 8.19 9.58
C GLY A 51 17.24 7.04 10.45
N GLU A 52 16.45 7.37 11.47
CA GLU A 52 15.99 6.43 12.50
C GLU A 52 14.75 5.63 12.04
N VAL A 53 14.93 4.82 10.99
CA VAL A 53 13.97 3.85 10.47
C VAL A 53 14.58 2.44 10.42
N ALA A 54 13.74 1.40 10.37
CA ALA A 54 14.22 0.02 10.38
C ALA A 54 15.06 -0.34 9.15
N ASN A 55 14.59 0.02 7.95
CA ASN A 55 15.28 -0.24 6.70
C ASN A 55 15.37 1.06 5.86
N PRO A 56 16.46 1.85 6.00
CA PRO A 56 16.70 3.00 5.13
C PRO A 56 16.89 2.58 3.67
N GLY A 57 16.40 3.38 2.72
CA GLY A 57 16.52 3.06 1.30
C GLY A 57 15.56 3.82 0.40
N VAL A 58 15.41 3.33 -0.83
CA VAL A 58 14.48 3.87 -1.83
C VAL A 58 13.29 2.92 -1.98
N TYR A 59 12.09 3.49 -1.99
CA TYR A 59 10.83 2.76 -2.07
C TYR A 59 9.97 3.28 -3.22
N TYR A 60 9.23 2.36 -3.85
CA TYR A 60 8.31 2.68 -4.93
C TYR A 60 6.87 2.57 -4.43
N LEU A 61 6.19 3.71 -4.32
CA LEU A 61 4.85 3.83 -3.76
C LEU A 61 3.85 4.28 -4.84
N PRO A 62 2.54 4.03 -4.68
CA PRO A 62 1.55 4.63 -5.57
C PRO A 62 1.59 6.16 -5.46
N ALA A 63 1.32 6.85 -6.55
CA ALA A 63 1.17 8.30 -6.52
C ALA A 63 0.06 8.72 -5.52
N GLY A 64 0.33 9.76 -4.73
CA GLY A 64 -0.55 10.21 -3.65
C GLY A 64 -0.40 9.43 -2.34
N ALA A 65 0.63 8.59 -2.21
CA ALA A 65 1.00 7.99 -0.93
C ALA A 65 1.43 9.06 0.08
N LEU A 66 1.26 8.76 1.37
CA LEU A 66 1.61 9.64 2.47
C LEU A 66 3.00 9.32 3.02
N VAL A 67 3.63 10.26 3.72
CA VAL A 67 4.89 10.05 4.44
C VAL A 67 4.80 8.85 5.41
N GLY A 68 3.64 8.66 6.05
CA GLY A 68 3.35 7.50 6.89
C GLY A 68 3.41 6.15 6.15
N ASP A 69 3.05 6.12 4.87
CA ASP A 69 3.13 4.91 4.03
C ASP A 69 4.59 4.55 3.72
N LEU A 70 5.42 5.55 3.45
CA LEU A 70 6.87 5.37 3.24
C LEU A 70 7.57 4.86 4.49
N ILE A 71 7.22 5.42 5.67
CA ILE A 71 7.74 4.94 6.95
C ILE A 71 7.32 3.49 7.21
N SER A 72 6.07 3.15 6.88
CA SER A 72 5.55 1.79 7.04
C SER A 72 6.25 0.81 6.09
N ALA A 73 6.47 1.21 4.83
CA ALA A 73 7.23 0.43 3.85
C ALA A 73 8.69 0.23 4.27
N ALA A 74 9.28 1.19 4.98
CA ALA A 74 10.61 1.08 5.59
C ALA A 74 10.67 0.16 6.81
N GLY A 75 9.54 -0.42 7.25
CA GLY A 75 9.45 -1.28 8.43
C GLY A 75 9.25 -0.50 9.74
N GLY A 76 8.85 0.76 9.66
CA GLY A 76 8.57 1.61 10.81
C GLY A 76 9.79 2.39 11.33
N MET A 77 9.53 3.28 12.29
CA MET A 77 10.55 4.07 12.98
C MET A 77 11.28 3.23 14.04
N THR A 78 12.54 3.53 14.32
CA THR A 78 13.24 2.95 15.48
C THR A 78 12.75 3.57 16.79
N LYS A 79 13.05 2.94 17.93
CA LYS A 79 12.77 3.50 19.28
C LYS A 79 13.46 4.84 19.56
N HIS A 80 14.49 5.18 18.78
CA HIS A 80 15.27 6.39 18.91
C HIS A 80 14.80 7.52 18.00
N ALA A 81 13.85 7.27 17.10
CA ALA A 81 13.28 8.29 16.22
C ALA A 81 12.49 9.34 16.97
N ASP A 82 12.64 10.61 16.59
CA ASP A 82 11.83 11.72 17.09
C ASP A 82 10.58 11.89 16.21
N GLY A 83 9.60 11.01 16.41
CA GLY A 83 8.39 10.97 15.59
C GLY A 83 7.52 12.23 15.67
N GLU A 84 7.71 13.10 16.67
CA GLU A 84 6.99 14.38 16.79
C GLU A 84 7.48 15.43 15.79
N LYS A 85 8.68 15.22 15.21
CA LYS A 85 9.26 16.13 14.21
C LYS A 85 8.90 15.75 12.76
N ILE A 86 8.04 14.76 12.57
CA ILE A 86 7.66 14.25 11.25
C ILE A 86 6.15 14.31 11.10
N GLN A 87 5.69 15.05 10.10
CA GLN A 87 4.29 15.06 9.67
C GLN A 87 4.05 13.84 8.78
N ARG A 88 3.18 12.92 9.22
CA ARG A 88 2.96 11.64 8.53
C ARG A 88 1.85 11.70 7.48
N ASP A 89 0.97 12.69 7.62
CA ASP A 89 -0.20 12.90 6.77
C ASP A 89 0.11 13.78 5.54
N ASP A 90 1.37 14.14 5.34
CA ASP A 90 1.82 14.86 4.15
C ASP A 90 1.92 13.91 2.95
N PHE A 91 1.52 14.41 1.78
CA PHE A 91 1.66 13.68 0.53
C PHE A 91 3.11 13.61 0.08
N LEU A 92 3.49 12.48 -0.50
CA LEU A 92 4.79 12.28 -1.10
C LEU A 92 4.80 12.67 -2.57
N GLU A 93 5.88 13.33 -2.96
CA GLU A 93 6.20 13.63 -4.35
C GLU A 93 7.26 12.66 -4.91
N ASP A 94 7.35 12.57 -6.24
CA ASP A 94 8.38 11.77 -6.88
C ASP A 94 9.77 12.31 -6.57
N ARG A 95 10.71 11.40 -6.26
CA ARG A 95 12.10 11.69 -5.86
C ARG A 95 12.25 12.47 -4.55
N GLU A 96 11.21 12.53 -3.74
CA GLU A 96 11.30 13.15 -2.43
C GLU A 96 12.18 12.33 -1.49
N ALA A 97 12.89 13.03 -0.59
CA ALA A 97 13.78 12.44 0.39
C ALA A 97 13.31 12.81 1.80
N ILE A 98 12.85 11.80 2.54
CA ILE A 98 12.41 11.94 3.92
C ILE A 98 13.54 11.53 4.87
N HIS A 99 13.89 12.40 5.81
CA HIS A 99 14.85 12.09 6.87
C HIS A 99 14.13 12.00 8.21
N VAL A 100 14.23 10.84 8.87
CA VAL A 100 13.66 10.62 10.21
C VAL A 100 14.70 10.95 11.27
N PRO A 101 14.53 12.07 12.02
CA PRO A 101 15.51 12.52 12.98
C PRO A 101 15.56 11.63 14.22
N LYS A 102 16.69 11.68 14.92
CA LYS A 102 16.87 11.04 16.22
C LYS A 102 16.40 11.96 17.36
N LYS A 103 15.84 11.37 18.42
CA LYS A 103 15.55 12.07 19.68
C LYS A 103 16.83 12.70 20.23
N SER A 104 16.71 13.92 20.73
CA SER A 104 17.82 14.60 21.41
C SER A 104 18.32 13.78 22.59
N PHE A 105 19.59 13.93 22.93
CA PHE A 105 20.19 13.26 24.10
C PHE A 105 19.39 13.56 25.38
N PHE A 106 19.05 14.84 25.61
CA PHE A 106 18.27 15.30 26.75
C PHE A 106 16.89 14.63 26.84
N LYS A 107 16.19 14.48 25.69
CA LYS A 107 14.88 13.81 25.63
C LYS A 107 14.99 12.32 25.94
N ARG A 108 16.13 11.69 25.61
CA ARG A 108 16.39 10.28 25.92
C ARG A 108 16.71 10.02 27.39
N ILE A 109 17.33 10.97 28.08
CA ILE A 109 17.67 10.85 29.52
C ILE A 109 16.59 11.42 30.45
N GLY A 110 15.45 11.84 29.92
CA GLY A 110 14.34 12.38 30.71
C GLY A 110 14.53 13.83 31.19
N VAL A 111 15.51 14.54 30.64
CA VAL A 111 15.87 15.93 31.02
C VAL A 111 15.13 16.97 30.16
N GLY A 112 14.26 16.52 29.25
CA GLY A 112 13.48 17.40 28.37
C GLY A 112 14.28 17.87 27.15
N GLU A 113 14.09 19.12 26.73
CA GLU A 113 14.87 19.70 25.63
C GLU A 113 16.24 20.20 26.08
N ALA A 114 17.17 20.32 25.13
CA ALA A 114 18.46 20.92 25.41
C ALA A 114 18.26 22.37 25.90
N PRO A 115 18.95 22.81 26.97
CA PRO A 115 18.84 24.18 27.43
C PRO A 115 19.22 25.15 26.31
N PRO A 116 18.44 26.22 26.05
CA PRO A 116 18.75 27.19 25.03
C PRO A 116 20.01 27.95 25.44
N LYS A 117 21.11 27.73 24.70
CA LYS A 117 22.45 28.30 24.90
C LYS A 117 23.11 27.86 26.22
N THR A 118 23.91 26.80 26.16
CA THR A 118 25.01 26.63 27.11
C THR A 118 26.00 27.76 26.83
N TYR A 119 25.95 28.84 27.61
CA TYR A 119 27.02 29.83 27.59
C TYR A 119 28.30 29.08 27.97
N PHE A 120 29.23 28.93 27.03
CA PHE A 120 30.61 28.60 27.33
C PHE A 120 31.10 29.76 28.20
N LEU A 121 31.05 29.60 29.53
CA LEU A 121 31.72 30.53 30.43
C LEU A 121 33.21 30.30 30.14
N PRO A 122 33.92 31.27 29.51
CA PRO A 122 35.36 31.16 29.42
C PRO A 122 35.90 31.03 30.84
N PRO A 123 37.00 30.29 31.06
CA PRO A 123 37.62 30.22 32.37
C PRO A 123 37.82 31.65 32.88
N MET A 124 37.21 31.98 34.01
CA MET A 124 37.40 33.26 34.68
C MET A 124 38.89 33.33 35.02
N GLU A 125 39.62 34.21 34.33
CA GLU A 125 41.00 34.50 34.67
C GLU A 125 40.97 35.19 36.04
N ILE A 126 41.43 34.48 37.07
CA ILE A 126 41.55 35.05 38.41
C ILE A 126 42.68 36.07 38.34
N VAL A 127 42.33 37.34 38.19
CA VAL A 127 43.29 38.43 38.34
C VAL A 127 43.53 38.58 39.83
N GLU A 128 44.64 38.04 40.32
CA GLU A 128 45.15 38.39 41.65
C GLU A 128 45.53 39.87 41.63
N GLU A 129 44.75 40.69 42.34
CA GLU A 129 45.07 42.09 42.58
C GLU A 129 46.26 42.14 43.57
N LYS A 130 47.39 42.68 43.10
CA LYS A 130 48.64 42.79 43.87
C LYS A 130 48.72 44.11 44.63
#